data_AF-A0A9D9TC61-F1
#
_entry.id   AF-A0A9D9TC61-F1
#
_cell.length_a   1.000
_cell.length_b   1.000
_cell.length_c   1.000
_cell.angle_alpha   90.00
_cell.angle_beta   90.00
_cell.angle_gamma   90.00
#
_symmetry.space_group_name_H-M   'P 1'
#
loop_
_entity.id
_entity.type
_entity.pdbx_description
1 polymer ?
#
loop_
_entity_poly.entity_id
_entity_poly.type
_entity_poly.pdbx_seq_one_letter_code
_entity_poly.pdbx_strand_id
1 'polypeptide(L)'
;MTITRESLMTLEAYAKARPAMRAEVMAQKKLRRVFLGENVMLMFENELLIRYQVQEMLRVEKIFEEDGIAHELESYVPLTPDGGNFKATMQIEYADEAERRRMLGLLKGIEDRVWIQIAGCDKVFAIADEDLVRENEQKTSAVHFLRFELESGM
;
A
#
# COMPACT_ATOMS: atom_id res chain seq x y z
N MET A 1 5.48 13.57 -7.04
CA MET A 1 4.38 14.54 -6.98
C MET A 1 3.54 14.18 -5.77
N THR A 2 3.30 15.13 -4.88
CA THR A 2 2.55 14.89 -3.63
C THR A 2 1.05 14.98 -3.90
N ILE A 3 0.27 14.06 -3.32
CA ILE A 3 -1.20 14.07 -3.40
C ILE A 3 -1.70 15.11 -2.38
N THR A 4 -2.43 16.10 -2.85
CA THR A 4 -3.02 17.16 -2.03
C THR A 4 -4.53 17.21 -2.18
N ARG A 5 -5.22 17.98 -1.34
CA ARG A 5 -6.68 18.16 -1.43
C ARG A 5 -7.13 18.62 -2.81
N GLU A 6 -6.36 19.51 -3.45
CA GLU A 6 -6.64 20.08 -4.77
C GLU A 6 -6.44 19.07 -5.90
N SER A 7 -5.64 18.02 -5.66
CA SER A 7 -5.46 16.92 -6.61
C SER A 7 -6.62 15.91 -6.60
N LEU A 8 -7.53 16.04 -5.62
CA LEU A 8 -8.68 15.17 -5.44
C LEU A 8 -9.95 15.79 -6.07
N MET A 9 -10.67 14.97 -6.83
CA MET A 9 -12.02 15.23 -7.30
C MET A 9 -13.02 15.24 -6.12
N THR A 10 -14.11 15.99 -6.28
CA THR A 10 -15.29 15.85 -5.42
C THR A 10 -15.95 14.47 -5.63
N LEU A 11 -16.79 14.04 -4.68
CA LEU A 11 -17.51 12.76 -4.80
C LEU A 11 -18.29 12.62 -6.10
N GLU A 12 -18.95 13.70 -6.54
CA GLU A 12 -19.71 13.71 -7.79
C GLU A 12 -18.79 13.59 -9.01
N ALA A 13 -17.71 14.39 -9.06
CA ALA A 13 -16.76 14.36 -10.17
C ALA A 13 -16.05 13.00 -10.25
N TYR A 14 -15.65 12.44 -9.11
CA TYR A 14 -15.04 11.13 -9.03
C TYR A 14 -16.01 10.03 -9.49
N ALA A 15 -17.28 10.07 -9.07
CA ALA A 15 -18.27 9.08 -9.51
C ALA A 15 -18.40 9.02 -11.05
N LYS A 16 -18.31 10.16 -11.73
CA LYS A 16 -18.31 10.25 -13.21
C LYS A 16 -17.01 9.73 -13.83
N ALA A 17 -15.85 10.05 -13.24
CA ALA A 17 -14.54 9.66 -13.77
C ALA A 17 -14.13 8.21 -13.41
N ARG A 18 -14.71 7.62 -12.36
CA ARG A 18 -14.31 6.35 -11.77
C ARG A 18 -14.19 5.19 -12.77
N PRO A 19 -15.11 4.97 -13.73
CA PRO A 19 -14.96 3.86 -14.67
C PRO A 19 -13.65 3.91 -15.47
N ALA A 20 -13.26 5.09 -15.96
CA ALA A 20 -12.03 5.31 -16.70
C ALA A 20 -10.79 5.18 -15.79
N MET A 21 -10.81 5.84 -14.62
CA MET A 21 -9.70 5.75 -13.65
C MET A 21 -9.48 4.32 -13.17
N ARG A 22 -10.56 3.56 -12.92
CA ARG A 22 -10.47 2.15 -12.52
C ARG A 22 -9.80 1.31 -13.61
N ALA A 23 -10.12 1.53 -14.88
CA ALA A 23 -9.49 0.80 -15.99
C ALA A 23 -7.98 1.06 -16.04
N GLU A 24 -7.57 2.33 -15.90
CA GLU A 24 -6.16 2.72 -15.86
C GLU A 24 -5.43 2.11 -14.65
N VAL A 25 -6.03 2.20 -13.46
CA VAL A 25 -5.48 1.63 -12.22
C VAL A 25 -5.33 0.12 -12.31
N MET A 26 -6.31 -0.59 -12.90
CA MET A 26 -6.19 -2.04 -13.10
C MET A 26 -5.03 -2.39 -14.05
N ALA A 27 -4.80 -1.59 -15.09
CA ALA A 27 -3.66 -1.78 -15.99
C ALA A 27 -2.33 -1.56 -15.26
N GLN A 28 -2.23 -0.49 -14.44
CA GLN A 28 -1.04 -0.19 -13.66
C GLN A 28 -0.77 -1.25 -12.57
N LYS A 29 -1.81 -1.73 -11.88
CA LYS A 29 -1.68 -2.80 -10.87
C LYS A 29 -1.07 -4.07 -11.47
N LYS A 30 -1.33 -4.40 -12.75
CA LYS A 30 -0.72 -5.58 -13.39
C LYS A 30 0.81 -5.49 -13.50
N LEU A 31 1.36 -4.30 -13.66
CA LEU A 31 2.80 -4.07 -13.80
C LEU A 31 3.52 -3.97 -12.46
N ARG A 32 2.77 -3.85 -11.36
CA ARG A 32 3.27 -3.49 -10.03
C ARG A 32 3.09 -4.60 -8.99
N ARG A 33 2.52 -5.73 -9.39
CA ARG A 33 2.34 -6.90 -8.55
C ARG A 33 3.51 -7.85 -8.68
N VAL A 34 4.06 -8.24 -7.54
CA VAL A 34 5.09 -9.28 -7.43
C VAL A 34 4.61 -10.33 -6.45
N PHE A 35 4.49 -11.57 -6.90
CA PHE A 35 4.17 -12.70 -6.01
C PHE A 35 5.45 -13.26 -5.40
N LEU A 36 5.43 -13.48 -4.09
CA LEU A 36 6.49 -14.13 -3.32
C LEU A 36 5.98 -15.50 -2.84
N GLY A 37 6.19 -16.51 -3.67
CA GLY A 37 5.56 -17.82 -3.47
C GLY A 37 4.06 -17.76 -3.74
N GLU A 38 3.28 -18.53 -2.99
CA GLU A 38 1.85 -18.76 -3.27
C GLU A 38 0.92 -17.76 -2.56
N ASN A 39 1.26 -17.36 -1.33
CA ASN A 39 0.33 -16.67 -0.43
C ASN A 39 0.75 -15.24 -0.08
N VAL A 40 1.86 -14.74 -0.65
CA VAL A 40 2.34 -13.37 -0.41
C VAL A 40 2.41 -12.63 -1.73
N MET A 41 1.85 -11.43 -1.77
CA MET A 41 1.89 -10.52 -2.91
C MET A 41 2.33 -9.14 -2.45
N LEU A 42 3.28 -8.54 -3.17
CA LEU A 42 3.68 -7.15 -3.01
C LEU A 42 3.07 -6.31 -4.13
N MET A 43 2.36 -5.25 -3.76
CA MET A 43 1.92 -4.20 -4.65
C MET A 43 2.86 -3.01 -4.51
N PHE A 44 3.71 -2.75 -5.51
CA PHE A 44 4.56 -1.57 -5.52
C PHE A 44 3.74 -0.31 -5.82
N GLU A 45 3.60 0.54 -4.82
CA GLU A 45 2.73 1.70 -4.84
C GLU A 45 3.31 2.82 -5.72
N ASN A 46 2.42 3.68 -6.19
CA ASN A 46 2.77 4.95 -6.81
C ASN A 46 1.65 5.96 -6.55
N GLU A 47 1.92 7.19 -6.99
CA GLU A 47 0.98 8.29 -6.89
C GLU A 47 -0.42 7.94 -7.43
N LEU A 48 -0.55 7.32 -8.62
CA LEU A 48 -1.85 6.95 -9.18
C LEU A 48 -2.61 5.94 -8.30
N LEU A 49 -1.93 4.88 -7.84
CA LEU A 49 -2.54 3.84 -7.03
C LEU A 49 -3.03 4.39 -5.68
N ILE A 50 -2.20 5.22 -5.04
CA ILE A 50 -2.54 5.86 -3.76
C ILE A 50 -3.67 6.88 -3.94
N ARG A 51 -3.60 7.74 -4.96
CA ARG A 51 -4.69 8.70 -5.25
C ARG A 51 -6.01 7.98 -5.49
N TYR A 52 -5.97 6.88 -6.23
CA TYR A 52 -7.15 6.07 -6.46
C TYR A 52 -7.70 5.46 -5.17
N GLN A 53 -6.83 4.99 -4.28
CA GLN A 53 -7.22 4.41 -2.99
C GLN A 53 -7.90 5.46 -2.10
N VAL A 54 -7.31 6.67 -1.98
CA VAL A 54 -7.92 7.79 -1.24
C VAL A 54 -9.30 8.12 -1.81
N GLN A 55 -9.43 8.26 -3.13
CA GLN A 55 -10.71 8.53 -3.76
C GLN A 55 -11.76 7.43 -3.54
N GLU A 56 -11.36 6.16 -3.55
CA GLU A 56 -12.27 5.07 -3.22
C GLU A 56 -12.73 5.12 -1.77
N MET A 57 -11.84 5.44 -0.81
CA MET A 57 -12.21 5.61 0.60
C MET A 57 -13.21 6.75 0.78
N LEU A 58 -12.90 7.93 0.25
CA LEU A 58 -13.80 9.09 0.30
C LEU A 58 -15.19 8.76 -0.30
N ARG A 59 -15.23 8.00 -1.40
CA ARG A 59 -16.48 7.61 -2.05
C ARG A 59 -17.28 6.59 -1.26
N VAL A 60 -16.63 5.55 -0.74
CA VAL A 60 -17.31 4.47 0.00
C VAL A 60 -17.88 5.00 1.30
N GLU A 61 -17.08 5.76 2.05
CA GLU A 61 -17.45 6.35 3.33
C GLU A 61 -18.21 7.67 3.20
N LYS A 62 -18.38 8.18 1.97
CA LYS A 62 -19.03 9.47 1.66
C LYS A 62 -18.42 10.64 2.43
N ILE A 63 -17.10 10.68 2.52
CA ILE A 63 -16.35 11.76 3.18
C ILE A 63 -16.21 12.93 2.20
N PHE A 64 -16.73 14.09 2.60
CA PHE A 64 -16.62 15.34 1.84
C PHE A 64 -16.21 16.55 2.71
N GLU A 65 -16.25 16.40 4.03
CA GLU A 65 -15.78 17.39 5.00
C GLU A 65 -14.26 17.48 4.97
N GLU A 66 -13.71 18.68 5.16
CA GLU A 66 -12.28 18.96 5.01
C GLU A 66 -11.41 18.13 5.96
N ASP A 67 -11.78 18.07 7.25
CA ASP A 67 -11.05 17.30 8.26
C ASP A 67 -11.02 15.80 7.92
N GLY A 68 -12.13 15.26 7.41
CA GLY A 68 -12.19 13.87 6.99
C GLY A 68 -11.30 13.58 5.79
N ILE A 69 -11.23 14.51 4.82
CA ILE A 69 -10.34 14.36 3.67
C ILE A 69 -8.87 14.46 4.10
N ALA A 70 -8.55 15.38 5.01
CA ALA A 70 -7.21 15.52 5.56
C ALA A 70 -6.75 14.23 6.26
N HIS A 71 -7.63 13.62 7.06
CA HIS A 71 -7.34 12.36 7.75
C HIS A 71 -7.02 11.20 6.78
N GLU A 72 -7.79 11.06 5.71
CA GLU A 72 -7.52 10.05 4.68
C GLU A 72 -6.20 10.32 3.94
N LEU A 73 -5.90 11.59 3.64
CA LEU A 73 -4.61 11.96 3.05
C LEU A 73 -3.45 11.60 3.98
N GLU A 74 -3.53 11.94 5.27
CA GLU A 74 -2.50 11.59 6.26
C GLU A 74 -2.25 10.08 6.35
N SER A 75 -3.32 9.28 6.20
CA SER A 75 -3.22 7.81 6.28
C SER A 75 -2.54 7.19 5.05
N TYR A 76 -2.80 7.72 3.86
CA TYR A 76 -2.39 7.07 2.59
C TYR A 76 -1.20 7.74 1.90
N VAL A 77 -1.02 9.06 2.03
CA VAL A 77 0.09 9.79 1.40
C VAL A 77 1.47 9.22 1.78
N PRO A 78 1.73 8.79 3.03
CA PRO A 78 3.00 8.15 3.39
C PRO A 78 3.36 6.92 2.55
N LEU A 79 2.37 6.27 1.89
CA LEU A 79 2.60 5.12 1.01
C LEU A 79 3.05 5.52 -0.41
N THR A 80 3.14 6.82 -0.70
CA THR A 80 3.66 7.31 -1.99
C THR A 80 5.19 7.36 -1.94
N PRO A 81 5.90 6.79 -2.94
CA PRO A 81 7.36 6.91 -3.01
C PRO A 81 7.79 8.38 -3.21
N ASP A 82 8.86 8.77 -2.53
CA ASP A 82 9.38 10.15 -2.51
C ASP A 82 10.55 10.40 -3.46
N GLY A 83 11.03 9.37 -4.13
CA GLY A 83 12.17 9.40 -5.06
C GLY A 83 13.45 8.78 -4.49
N GLY A 84 13.55 8.59 -3.17
CA GLY A 84 14.64 7.87 -2.51
C GLY A 84 14.27 6.44 -2.08
N ASN A 85 12.99 6.08 -2.17
CA ASN A 85 12.52 4.76 -1.75
C ASN A 85 11.47 4.15 -2.68
N PHE A 86 11.34 2.83 -2.56
CA PHE A 86 10.13 2.13 -2.99
C PHE A 86 9.19 1.96 -1.81
N LYS A 87 7.89 2.07 -2.10
CA LYS A 87 6.81 1.77 -1.16
C LYS A 87 6.00 0.59 -1.71
N ALA A 88 5.64 -0.36 -0.87
CA ALA A 88 4.82 -1.49 -1.28
C ALA A 88 3.81 -1.89 -0.20
N THR A 89 2.61 -2.27 -0.64
CA THR A 89 1.64 -2.96 0.23
C THR A 89 1.86 -4.46 0.10
N MET A 90 2.20 -5.12 1.19
CA MET A 90 2.25 -6.58 1.26
C MET A 90 0.88 -7.13 1.66
N GLN A 91 0.40 -8.14 0.95
CA GLN A 91 -0.84 -8.86 1.24
C GLN A 91 -0.54 -10.35 1.42
N ILE A 92 -1.01 -10.90 2.55
CA ILE A 92 -0.93 -12.32 2.89
C ILE A 92 -2.32 -12.92 2.69
N GLU A 93 -2.48 -13.71 1.65
CA GLU A 93 -3.79 -14.20 1.19
C GLU A 93 -3.92 -15.70 1.42
N TYR A 94 -4.99 -16.09 2.12
CA TYR A 94 -5.44 -17.48 2.27
C TYR A 94 -6.96 -17.50 2.09
N ALA A 95 -7.43 -18.41 1.24
CA ALA A 95 -8.84 -18.52 0.90
C ALA A 95 -9.68 -18.97 2.11
N ASP A 96 -9.20 -19.95 2.87
CA ASP A 96 -9.84 -20.43 4.08
C ASP A 96 -9.50 -19.55 5.31
N GLU A 97 -10.51 -19.19 6.10
CA GLU A 97 -10.33 -18.32 7.26
C GLU A 97 -9.53 -19.01 8.39
N ALA A 98 -9.79 -20.29 8.65
CA ALA A 98 -9.11 -21.01 9.73
C ALA A 98 -7.62 -21.18 9.40
N GLU A 99 -7.32 -21.50 8.15
CA GLU A 99 -5.96 -21.53 7.63
C GLU A 99 -5.29 -20.15 7.71
N ARG A 100 -5.96 -19.09 7.22
CA ARG A 100 -5.45 -17.71 7.30
C ARG A 100 -5.06 -17.37 8.74
N ARG A 101 -5.94 -17.63 9.70
CA ARG A 101 -5.71 -17.34 11.12
C ARG A 101 -4.51 -18.11 11.68
N ARG A 102 -4.36 -19.38 11.31
CA ARG A 102 -3.21 -20.22 11.71
C ARG A 102 -1.92 -19.68 11.11
N MET A 103 -1.92 -19.38 9.81
CA MET A 103 -0.74 -18.94 9.08
C MET A 103 -0.28 -17.54 9.51
N LEU A 104 -1.19 -16.60 9.77
CA LEU A 104 -0.81 -15.29 10.34
C LEU A 104 -0.17 -15.39 11.74
N GLY A 105 -0.47 -16.46 12.50
CA GLY A 105 0.25 -16.75 13.74
C GLY A 105 1.68 -17.25 13.50
N LEU A 106 1.89 -18.07 12.47
CA LEU A 106 3.20 -18.63 12.11
C LEU A 106 4.10 -17.64 11.38
N LEU A 107 3.52 -16.75 10.57
CA LEU A 107 4.22 -15.76 9.75
C LEU A 107 4.49 -14.45 10.51
N LYS A 108 4.46 -14.48 11.84
CA LYS A 108 4.74 -13.29 12.64
C LYS A 108 6.14 -12.75 12.36
N GLY A 109 6.23 -11.47 12.02
CA GLY A 109 7.49 -10.80 11.69
C GLY A 109 8.00 -11.10 10.28
N ILE A 110 7.17 -11.64 9.39
CA ILE A 110 7.55 -11.86 7.98
C ILE A 110 7.82 -10.54 7.26
N GLU A 111 7.11 -9.48 7.63
CA GLU A 111 7.26 -8.13 7.09
C GLU A 111 8.70 -7.60 7.23
N ASP A 112 9.37 -7.92 8.35
CA ASP A 112 10.77 -7.53 8.62
C ASP A 112 11.80 -8.37 7.86
N ARG A 113 11.36 -9.39 7.12
CA ARG A 113 12.22 -10.33 6.38
C ARG A 113 12.16 -10.12 4.87
N VAL A 114 11.31 -9.22 4.40
CA VAL A 114 11.22 -8.88 2.98
C VAL A 114 12.38 -7.97 2.60
N TRP A 115 13.02 -8.24 1.47
CA TRP A 115 14.10 -7.42 0.94
C TRP A 115 14.05 -7.33 -0.58
N ILE A 116 14.65 -6.28 -1.10
CA ILE A 116 14.95 -6.11 -2.52
C ILE A 116 16.47 -6.09 -2.72
N GLN A 117 16.90 -6.40 -3.94
CA GLN A 117 18.31 -6.29 -4.29
C GLN A 117 18.42 -5.78 -5.73
N ILE A 118 19.14 -4.68 -5.89
CA ILE A 118 19.56 -4.18 -7.19
C ILE A 118 20.85 -4.91 -7.57
N ALA A 119 20.98 -5.28 -8.85
CA ALA A 119 22.09 -6.08 -9.31
C ALA A 119 23.44 -5.39 -9.02
N GLY A 120 24.30 -6.06 -8.24
CA GLY A 120 25.60 -5.52 -7.84
C GLY A 120 25.59 -4.72 -6.54
N CYS A 121 24.43 -4.54 -5.90
CA CYS A 121 24.29 -3.87 -4.61
C CYS A 121 23.96 -4.85 -3.48
N ASP A 122 24.11 -4.37 -2.24
CA ASP A 122 23.66 -5.09 -1.05
C ASP A 122 22.12 -5.14 -0.98
N LYS A 123 21.61 -6.05 -0.13
CA LYS A 123 20.18 -6.19 0.09
C LYS A 123 19.65 -5.00 0.89
N VAL A 124 18.51 -4.47 0.45
CA VAL A 124 17.73 -3.47 1.17
C VAL A 124 16.53 -4.19 1.80
N PHE A 125 16.53 -4.29 3.13
CA PHE A 125 15.40 -4.84 3.87
C PHE A 125 14.28 -3.82 4.00
N ALA A 126 13.03 -4.31 4.02
CA ALA A 126 11.87 -3.48 4.25
C ALA A 126 11.89 -2.91 5.67
N ILE A 127 11.45 -1.66 5.78
CA ILE A 127 11.02 -1.04 7.03
C ILE A 127 9.50 -1.08 7.00
N ALA A 128 8.89 -1.82 7.92
CA ALA A 128 7.47 -2.15 7.89
C ALA A 128 6.66 -1.35 8.91
N ASP A 129 5.45 -0.96 8.52
CA ASP A 129 4.36 -0.46 9.39
C ASP A 129 4.73 0.73 10.28
N GLU A 130 5.63 1.61 9.84
CA GLU A 130 6.11 2.78 10.61
C GLU A 130 4.97 3.73 11.01
N ASP A 131 3.93 3.78 10.18
CA ASP A 131 2.78 4.66 10.34
C ASP A 131 1.62 3.99 11.13
N LEU A 132 1.80 2.73 11.58
CA LEU A 132 0.77 1.98 12.30
C LEU A 132 1.20 1.71 13.75
N VAL A 133 0.37 2.12 14.71
CA VAL A 133 0.52 1.69 16.10
C VAL A 133 0.04 0.25 16.22
N ARG A 134 0.95 -0.69 16.52
CA ARG A 134 0.60 -2.11 16.68
C ARG A 134 -0.38 -2.30 17.84
N GLU A 135 -1.57 -2.83 17.55
CA GLU A 135 -2.60 -3.08 18.57
C GLU A 135 -2.46 -4.44 19.29
N ASN A 136 -1.69 -5.40 18.74
CA ASN A 136 -1.62 -6.75 19.30
C ASN A 136 -0.27 -7.46 19.09
N GLU A 137 0.29 -8.04 20.15
CA GLU A 137 1.56 -8.78 20.12
C GLU A 137 1.42 -10.24 19.66
N GLN A 138 0.21 -10.79 19.53
CA GLN A 138 0.03 -12.24 19.34
C GLN A 138 -0.03 -12.71 17.88
N LYS A 139 -0.42 -11.86 16.93
CA LYS A 139 -0.64 -12.24 15.51
C LYS A 139 -0.17 -11.13 14.57
N THR A 140 0.25 -11.50 13.37
CA THR A 140 0.56 -10.52 12.31
C THR A 140 -0.67 -10.10 11.53
N SER A 141 -0.58 -8.97 10.83
CA SER A 141 -1.63 -8.46 9.95
C SER A 141 -1.64 -9.21 8.62
N ALA A 142 -2.78 -9.28 7.95
CA ALA A 142 -2.83 -9.75 6.56
C ALA A 142 -2.29 -8.72 5.57
N VAL A 143 -2.16 -7.46 6.00
CA VAL A 143 -1.70 -6.33 5.20
C VAL A 143 -0.61 -5.58 5.95
N HIS A 144 0.51 -5.33 5.28
CA HIS A 144 1.62 -4.54 5.81
C HIS A 144 2.05 -3.47 4.82
N PHE A 145 2.53 -2.35 5.32
CA PHE A 145 3.11 -1.28 4.51
C PHE A 145 4.62 -1.30 4.62
N LEU A 146 5.30 -1.46 3.48
CA LEU A 146 6.74 -1.65 3.40
C LEU A 146 7.39 -0.45 2.72
N ARG A 147 8.48 0.05 3.31
CA ARG A 147 9.39 1.01 2.68
C ARG A 147 10.75 0.36 2.47
N PHE A 148 11.30 0.52 1.27
CA PHE A 148 12.66 0.11 0.93
C PHE A 148 13.47 1.36 0.61
N GLU A 149 14.32 1.77 1.56
CA GLU A 149 15.16 2.96 1.42
C GLU A 149 16.39 2.66 0.55
N LEU A 150 16.58 3.39 -0.54
CA LEU A 150 17.70 3.17 -1.45
C LEU A 150 18.83 4.14 -1.11
N GLU A 151 20.07 3.63 -1.09
CA GLU A 151 21.23 4.49 -0.97
C GLU A 151 21.55 5.18 -2.31
N SER A 152 22.19 6.35 -2.23
CA SER A 152 22.62 7.07 -3.43
C SER A 152 23.63 6.25 -4.23
N GLY A 153 23.30 5.95 -5.49
CA GLY A 153 24.15 5.16 -6.38
C GLY A 153 23.80 3.67 -6.46
N MET A 154 22.75 3.23 -5.76
CA MET A 154 22.04 1.98 -6.07
C MET A 154 21.19 2.10 -7.34
#